data_AF-A0A644TEU2-F1
#
_entry.id   AF-A0A644TEU2-F1
#
_cell.length_a   1.000
_cell.length_b   1.000
_cell.length_c   1.000
_cell.angle_alpha   90.00
_cell.angle_beta   90.00
_cell.angle_gamma   90.00
#
_symmetry.space_group_name_H-M   'P 1'
#
loop_
_entity.id
_entity.type
_entity.pdbx_description
1 polymer ?
#
loop_
_entity_poly.entity_id
_entity_poly.type
_entity_poly.pdbx_seq_one_letter_code
_entity_poly.pdbx_strand_id
1 'polypeptide(L)'
;MGVKPNVLLLDSRFAEAHGLSVGDRITAGEGEKQTEWLIQGIVRAGEYIYYAPEGLTVPDYQKYGFAYTNASSLPEVPFNEIILTVAEGSTLAQAEVSAQIRERLAEANILSRHHQTSYRKVADAMTGIKQIGLLFSLAFFLTGALVTWITVSRMLENQRQHLGTLRSLGYSKKEITGRYALFGVLITLPSMILGWMMARYLIAEFLYRIGMTYYTIEATGVIPFTPHFFLSALCVAAVT
;
A
#
# COMPACT_ATOMS: atom_id res chain seq x y z
N MET A 1 16.35 39.03 29.30
CA MET A 1 15.68 38.51 28.10
C MET A 1 16.48 37.31 27.63
N GLY A 2 16.04 36.09 27.96
CA GLY A 2 16.72 34.87 27.52
C GLY A 2 16.51 34.68 26.03
N VAL A 3 17.59 34.56 25.27
CA VAL A 3 17.55 34.14 23.86
C VAL A 3 16.82 32.80 23.83
N LYS A 4 15.61 32.77 23.27
CA LYS A 4 14.89 31.50 23.11
C LYS A 4 15.76 30.61 22.22
N PRO A 5 16.07 29.37 22.65
CA PRO A 5 16.82 28.46 21.81
C PRO A 5 16.07 28.25 20.50
N ASN A 6 16.82 28.08 19.41
CA ASN A 6 16.23 27.66 18.14
C ASN A 6 15.85 26.19 18.27
N VAL A 7 14.60 25.89 17.97
CA VAL A 7 14.00 24.57 18.19
C VAL A 7 13.41 24.04 16.90
N LEU A 8 13.54 22.73 16.68
CA LEU A 8 12.93 22.04 15.55
C LEU A 8 12.29 20.71 15.95
N LEU A 9 11.38 20.26 15.10
CA LEU A 9 10.83 18.92 15.06
C LEU A 9 11.48 18.18 13.89
N LEU A 10 12.14 17.05 14.15
CA LEU A 10 12.94 16.34 13.17
C LEU A 10 12.18 15.15 12.58
N ASP A 11 12.41 14.84 11.30
CA ASP A 11 11.90 13.61 10.70
C ASP A 11 12.39 12.35 11.44
N SER A 12 11.46 11.42 11.66
CA SER A 12 11.75 10.14 12.30
C SER A 12 12.75 9.26 11.57
N ARG A 13 12.76 9.22 10.23
CA ARG A 13 13.68 8.35 9.49
C ARG A 13 15.09 8.91 9.48
N PHE A 14 15.22 10.21 9.30
CA PHE A 14 16.50 10.89 9.44
C PHE A 14 17.07 10.75 10.85
N ALA A 15 16.25 10.92 11.88
CA ALA A 15 16.66 10.75 13.27
C ALA A 15 17.13 9.31 13.56
N GLU A 16 16.38 8.30 13.11
CA GLU A 16 16.74 6.88 13.25
C GLU A 16 18.05 6.54 12.52
N ALA A 17 18.25 7.07 11.31
CA ALA A 17 19.46 6.88 10.51
C ALA A 17 20.73 7.42 11.19
N HIS A 18 20.60 8.52 11.94
CA HIS A 18 21.72 9.19 12.62
C HIS A 18 21.80 8.88 14.13
N GLY A 19 20.89 8.07 14.67
CA GLY A 19 20.82 7.78 16.09
C GLY A 19 20.44 8.98 16.96
N LEU A 20 19.76 9.99 16.38
CA LEU A 20 19.35 11.21 17.06
C LEU A 20 18.06 11.00 17.86
N SER A 21 18.01 11.59 19.04
CA SER A 21 16.89 11.52 19.97
C SER A 21 16.39 12.92 20.36
N VAL A 22 15.20 12.97 20.97
CA VAL A 22 14.66 14.22 21.54
C VAL A 22 15.60 14.70 22.64
N GLY A 23 16.01 15.97 22.56
CA GLY A 23 16.99 16.59 23.46
C GLY A 23 18.38 16.78 22.83
N ASP A 24 18.68 16.07 21.74
CA ASP A 24 19.92 16.26 21.00
C ASP A 24 19.93 17.57 20.23
N ARG A 25 21.13 18.00 19.80
CA ARG A 25 21.34 19.21 19.02
C ARG A 25 21.88 18.88 17.65
N ILE A 26 21.39 19.60 16.65
CA ILE A 26 21.84 19.50 15.27
C ILE A 26 22.21 20.88 14.74
N THR A 27 23.30 20.94 13.99
CA THR A 27 23.72 22.17 13.32
C THR A 27 23.14 22.18 11.91
N ALA A 28 22.34 23.19 11.61
CA ALA A 28 21.74 23.37 10.30
C ALA A 28 21.64 24.86 9.96
N GLY A 29 21.78 25.19 8.68
CA GLY A 29 21.73 26.56 8.20
C GLY A 29 21.98 26.66 6.71
N GLU A 30 21.68 27.82 6.14
CA GLU A 30 21.86 28.11 4.73
C GLU A 30 23.24 28.77 4.50
N GLY A 31 24.06 28.17 3.63
CA GLY A 31 25.41 28.64 3.32
C GLY A 31 26.34 28.66 4.56
N GLU A 32 26.99 29.80 4.79
CA GLU A 32 27.92 30.00 5.92
C GLU A 32 27.21 30.21 7.27
N LYS A 33 25.90 30.46 7.27
CA LYS A 33 25.14 30.82 8.47
C LYS A 33 24.60 29.57 9.16
N GLN A 34 25.51 28.81 9.78
CA GLN A 34 25.19 27.60 10.52
C GLN A 34 24.65 27.94 11.91
N THR A 35 23.47 27.40 12.23
CA THR A 35 22.79 27.63 13.51
C THR A 35 22.62 26.31 14.24
N GLU A 36 22.78 26.32 15.56
CA GLU A 36 22.52 25.14 16.38
C GLU A 36 21.04 25.08 16.76
N TRP A 37 20.42 23.92 16.54
CA TRP A 37 19.00 23.67 16.77
C TRP A 37 18.82 22.56 17.79
N LEU A 38 17.91 22.76 18.73
CA LEU A 38 17.48 21.74 19.68
C LEU A 38 16.36 20.89 19.08
N ILE A 39 16.50 19.57 19.13
CA ILE A 39 15.47 18.62 18.71
C ILE A 39 14.45 18.50 19.84
N GLN A 40 13.29 19.14 19.70
CA GLN A 40 12.21 19.07 20.70
C GLN A 40 11.25 17.90 20.47
N GLY A 41 11.20 17.36 19.26
CA GLY A 41 10.32 16.26 18.94
C GLY A 41 10.72 15.58 17.63
N ILE A 42 10.27 14.34 17.50
CA ILE A 42 10.44 13.54 16.29
C ILE A 42 9.06 13.34 15.68
N VAL A 43 8.92 13.63 14.38
CA VAL A 43 7.63 13.67 13.69
C VAL A 43 7.62 12.87 12.40
N ARG A 44 6.41 12.54 11.96
CA ARG A 44 6.11 11.94 10.66
C ARG A 44 5.08 12.79 9.95
N ALA A 45 5.28 13.06 8.67
CA ALA A 45 4.40 13.91 7.88
C ALA A 45 3.86 13.17 6.66
N GLY A 46 2.55 13.28 6.42
CA GLY A 46 1.88 12.64 5.29
C GLY A 46 2.37 13.15 3.92
N GLU A 47 2.90 14.37 3.88
CA GLU A 47 3.47 14.97 2.66
C GLU A 47 4.85 14.41 2.33
N TYR A 48 5.53 13.81 3.32
CA TYR A 48 6.88 13.25 3.21
C TYR A 48 6.87 11.72 3.39
N ILE A 49 5.77 11.05 3.03
CA ILE A 49 5.69 9.57 3.00
C ILE A 49 6.75 8.96 2.07
N TYR A 50 6.99 9.64 0.94
CA TYR A 50 8.09 9.38 0.04
C TYR A 50 8.70 10.73 -0.37
N TYR A 51 9.98 10.93 -0.06
CA TYR A 51 10.75 12.07 -0.57
C TYR A 51 12.10 11.58 -1.04
N ALA A 52 12.42 11.88 -2.29
CA ALA A 52 13.72 11.62 -2.90
C ALA A 52 14.07 12.85 -3.75
N PRO A 53 15.29 13.40 -3.60
CA PRO A 53 15.75 14.53 -4.42
C PRO A 53 15.73 14.21 -5.91
N GLU A 54 15.78 15.26 -6.74
CA GLU A 54 15.88 15.10 -8.18
C GLU A 54 17.10 14.24 -8.56
N GLY A 55 16.87 13.20 -9.36
CA GLY A 55 17.89 12.23 -9.77
C GLY A 55 17.96 10.95 -8.91
N LEU A 56 17.32 10.90 -7.74
CA LEU A 56 17.24 9.69 -6.91
C LEU A 56 15.83 9.06 -6.97
N THR A 57 15.79 7.77 -7.26
CA THR A 57 14.56 6.94 -7.23
C THR A 57 14.33 6.26 -5.88
N VAL A 58 15.31 6.30 -4.98
CA VAL A 58 15.24 5.71 -3.64
C VAL A 58 15.55 6.79 -2.60
N PRO A 59 14.72 6.93 -1.55
CA PRO A 59 15.03 7.82 -0.42
C PRO A 59 16.33 7.43 0.27
N ASP A 60 17.21 8.40 0.51
CA ASP A 60 18.45 8.22 1.28
C ASP A 60 18.33 9.01 2.59
N TYR A 61 17.86 8.34 3.64
CA TYR A 61 17.63 8.93 4.96
C TYR A 61 18.93 9.31 5.70
N GLN A 62 20.10 8.87 5.22
CA GLN A 62 21.40 9.31 5.73
C GLN A 62 21.78 10.70 5.19
N LYS A 63 21.23 11.10 4.04
CA LYS A 63 21.57 12.39 3.41
C LYS A 63 20.44 13.40 3.48
N TYR A 64 19.19 12.94 3.43
CA TYR A 64 18.03 13.80 3.27
C TYR A 64 17.02 13.55 4.39
N GLY A 65 16.56 14.64 4.98
CA GLY A 65 15.55 14.69 6.03
C GLY A 65 14.69 15.94 5.85
N PHE A 66 13.59 16.01 6.59
CA PHE A 66 12.85 17.26 6.75
C PHE A 66 12.76 17.60 8.24
N ALA A 67 12.54 18.88 8.52
CA ALA A 67 12.29 19.36 9.87
C ALA A 67 11.26 20.49 9.83
N TYR A 68 10.46 20.60 10.89
CA TYR A 68 9.58 21.73 11.10
C TYR A 68 10.16 22.64 12.16
N THR A 69 10.10 23.94 11.90
CA THR A 69 10.42 24.97 12.88
C THR A 69 9.41 26.11 12.77
N ASN A 70 9.49 27.06 13.69
CA ASN A 70 8.63 28.23 13.63
C ASN A 70 9.14 29.20 12.56
N ALA A 71 8.23 29.80 11.78
CA ALA A 71 8.57 30.83 10.79
C ALA A 71 9.38 32.00 11.40
N SER A 72 9.11 32.37 12.65
CA SER A 72 9.87 33.41 13.35
C SER A 72 11.35 33.06 13.58
N SER A 73 11.71 31.78 13.52
CA SER A 73 13.09 31.30 13.65
C SER A 73 13.88 31.38 12.34
N LEU A 74 13.22 31.58 11.20
CA LEU A 74 13.84 31.68 9.87
C LEU A 74 13.26 32.88 9.07
N PRO A 75 13.42 34.13 9.53
CA PRO A 75 12.81 35.29 8.88
C PRO A 75 13.40 35.63 7.50
N GLU A 76 14.61 35.14 7.20
CA GLU A 76 15.31 35.39 5.93
C GLU A 76 14.91 34.42 4.82
N VAL A 77 14.23 33.32 5.15
CA VAL A 77 13.85 32.27 4.18
C VAL A 77 12.48 32.59 3.57
N PRO A 78 12.36 32.73 2.24
CA PRO A 78 11.07 32.96 1.60
C PRO A 78 10.19 31.71 1.65
N PHE A 79 8.89 31.90 1.83
CA PHE A 79 7.93 30.82 1.70
C PHE A 79 7.77 30.40 0.24
N ASN A 80 7.79 29.09 0.00
CA ASN A 80 7.68 28.49 -1.33
C ASN A 80 6.36 27.72 -1.55
N GLU A 81 5.62 27.41 -0.48
CA GLU A 81 4.39 26.63 -0.53
C GLU A 81 3.36 27.15 0.48
N ILE A 82 2.08 27.08 0.09
CA ILE A 82 0.93 27.42 0.95
C ILE A 82 -0.01 26.23 0.96
N ILE A 83 -0.23 25.67 2.15
CA ILE A 83 -1.14 24.53 2.34
C ILE A 83 -2.49 25.06 2.79
N LEU A 84 -3.54 24.71 2.05
CA LEU A 84 -4.91 25.09 2.35
C LEU A 84 -5.70 23.85 2.75
N THR A 85 -6.21 23.84 3.98
CA THR A 85 -7.09 22.78 4.47
C THR A 85 -8.53 23.26 4.45
N VAL A 86 -9.37 22.54 3.72
CA VAL A 86 -10.82 22.78 3.70
C VAL A 86 -11.45 21.92 4.79
N ALA A 87 -12.33 22.51 5.60
CA ALA A 87 -12.98 21.82 6.72
C ALA A 87 -13.83 20.63 6.24
N GLU A 88 -13.79 19.53 6.99
CA GLU A 88 -14.58 18.34 6.71
C GLU A 88 -16.08 18.67 6.76
N GLY A 89 -16.81 18.37 5.67
CA GLY A 89 -18.25 18.64 5.55
C GLY A 89 -18.62 19.84 4.65
N SER A 90 -17.64 20.57 4.10
CA SER A 90 -17.94 21.59 3.10
C SER A 90 -18.37 20.98 1.78
N THR A 91 -19.43 21.51 1.16
CA THR A 91 -19.88 21.18 -0.21
C THR A 91 -19.04 21.83 -1.31
N LEU A 92 -18.01 22.59 -0.94
CA LEU A 92 -17.15 23.30 -1.88
C LEU A 92 -16.43 22.30 -2.78
N ALA A 93 -16.74 22.35 -4.08
CA ALA A 93 -16.04 21.55 -5.06
C ALA A 93 -14.59 22.05 -5.17
N GLN A 94 -13.65 21.13 -5.30
CA GLN A 94 -12.22 21.46 -5.46
C GLN A 94 -11.97 22.43 -6.63
N ALA A 95 -12.78 22.33 -7.69
CA ALA A 95 -12.74 23.24 -8.83
C ALA A 95 -13.07 24.69 -8.45
N GLU A 96 -14.06 24.89 -7.58
CA GLU A 96 -14.49 26.22 -7.13
C GLU A 96 -13.44 26.88 -6.23
N VAL A 97 -12.85 26.10 -5.32
CA VAL A 97 -11.73 26.56 -4.48
C VAL A 97 -10.53 26.96 -5.35
N SER A 98 -10.18 26.13 -6.33
CA SER A 98 -9.07 26.43 -7.24
C SER A 98 -9.32 27.69 -8.08
N ALA A 99 -10.56 27.95 -8.49
CA ALA A 99 -10.93 29.15 -9.24
C ALA A 99 -10.76 30.42 -8.40
N GLN A 100 -11.24 30.43 -7.16
CA GLN A 100 -11.09 31.56 -6.24
C GLN A 100 -9.61 31.85 -5.90
N ILE A 101 -8.79 30.80 -5.79
CA ILE A 101 -7.35 30.96 -5.57
C ILE A 101 -6.68 31.58 -6.81
N ARG A 102 -7.01 31.12 -8.02
CA ARG A 102 -6.46 31.70 -9.26
C ARG A 102 -6.79 33.18 -9.43
N GLU A 103 -7.97 33.61 -8.98
CA GLU A 103 -8.37 35.01 -9.02
C GLU A 103 -7.48 35.90 -8.14
N ARG A 104 -7.03 35.39 -6.99
CA ARG A 104 -6.19 36.15 -6.04
C ARG A 104 -4.68 35.94 -6.25
N LEU A 105 -4.29 34.80 -6.81
CA LEU A 105 -2.91 34.39 -7.06
C LEU A 105 -2.81 33.78 -8.47
N ALA A 106 -2.79 34.67 -9.48
CA ALA A 106 -2.81 34.28 -10.89
C ALA A 106 -1.59 33.44 -11.33
N GLU A 107 -0.44 33.61 -10.67
CA GLU A 107 0.82 32.93 -11.02
C GLU A 107 1.13 31.69 -10.15
N ALA A 108 0.30 31.36 -9.16
CA ALA A 108 0.56 30.23 -8.27
C ALA A 108 0.23 28.89 -8.93
N ASN A 109 1.14 27.91 -8.79
CA ASN A 109 0.86 26.54 -9.19
C ASN A 109 -0.05 25.87 -8.17
N ILE A 110 -1.32 25.64 -8.54
CA ILE A 110 -2.32 25.02 -7.65
C ILE A 110 -2.25 23.51 -7.81
N LEU A 111 -1.79 22.84 -6.77
CA LEU A 111 -1.72 21.39 -6.70
C LEU A 111 -2.86 20.84 -5.83
N SER A 112 -3.65 19.95 -6.42
CA SER A 112 -4.59 19.12 -5.67
C SER A 112 -3.85 18.08 -4.84
N ARG A 113 -4.45 17.61 -3.73
CA ARG A 113 -3.91 16.50 -2.92
C ARG A 113 -3.47 15.29 -3.76
N HIS A 114 -4.24 14.92 -4.77
CA HIS A 114 -3.94 13.79 -5.66
C HIS A 114 -2.75 14.03 -6.61
N HIS A 115 -2.40 15.29 -6.84
CA HIS A 115 -1.25 15.70 -7.64
C HIS A 115 0.00 15.96 -6.79
N GLN A 116 -0.10 15.91 -5.46
CA GLN A 116 1.06 16.01 -4.58
C GLN A 116 2.03 14.86 -4.88
N THR A 117 3.30 15.19 -5.09
CA THR A 117 4.31 14.25 -5.61
C THR A 117 4.42 12.98 -4.76
N SER A 118 4.49 13.15 -3.44
CA SER A 118 4.57 12.03 -2.49
C SER A 118 3.33 11.14 -2.56
N TYR A 119 2.12 11.73 -2.53
CA TYR A 119 0.86 10.98 -2.66
C TYR A 119 0.80 10.21 -4.00
N ARG A 120 1.09 10.88 -5.11
CA ARG A 120 1.02 10.28 -6.44
C ARG A 120 2.00 9.11 -6.58
N LYS A 121 3.24 9.26 -6.11
CA LYS A 121 4.24 8.17 -6.14
C LYS A 121 3.77 6.95 -5.36
N VAL A 122 3.22 7.14 -4.16
CA VAL A 122 2.66 6.05 -3.36
C VAL A 122 1.45 5.42 -4.06
N ALA A 123 0.53 6.23 -4.59
CA ALA A 123 -0.67 5.77 -5.27
C ALA A 123 -0.37 4.98 -6.55
N ASP A 124 0.59 5.45 -7.35
CA ASP A 124 1.05 4.78 -8.56
C ASP A 124 1.74 3.46 -8.23
N ALA A 125 2.58 3.43 -7.21
CA ALA A 125 3.21 2.20 -6.72
C ALA A 125 2.18 1.18 -6.23
N MET A 126 1.19 1.62 -5.45
CA MET A 126 0.08 0.76 -4.99
C MET A 126 -0.74 0.22 -6.17
N THR A 127 -1.03 1.07 -7.16
CA THR A 127 -1.76 0.68 -8.36
C THR A 127 -0.98 -0.33 -9.19
N GLY A 128 0.33 -0.14 -9.35
CA GLY A 128 1.22 -1.07 -10.03
C GLY A 128 1.26 -2.43 -9.34
N ILE A 129 1.45 -2.46 -8.01
CA ILE A 129 1.42 -3.70 -7.22
C ILE A 129 0.07 -4.41 -7.38
N LYS A 130 -1.05 -3.67 -7.35
CA LYS A 130 -2.39 -4.24 -7.54
C LYS A 130 -2.57 -4.86 -8.93
N GLN A 131 -2.12 -4.18 -9.98
CA GLN A 131 -2.23 -4.67 -11.36
C GLN A 131 -1.38 -5.92 -11.58
N ILE A 132 -0.12 -5.91 -11.14
CA ILE A 132 0.77 -7.07 -11.22
C ILE A 132 0.20 -8.24 -10.40
N GLY A 133 -0.26 -7.98 -9.18
CA GLY A 133 -0.89 -8.99 -8.33
C GLY A 133 -2.12 -9.63 -8.99
N LEU A 134 -2.95 -8.85 -9.68
CA LEU A 134 -4.11 -9.36 -10.40
C LEU A 134 -3.70 -10.23 -11.60
N LEU A 135 -2.68 -9.82 -12.36
CA LEU A 135 -2.15 -10.58 -13.48
C LEU A 135 -1.65 -11.96 -13.04
N PHE A 136 -0.83 -12.02 -11.98
CA PHE A 136 -0.34 -13.28 -11.42
C PHE A 136 -1.47 -14.14 -10.85
N SER A 137 -2.41 -13.53 -10.13
CA SER A 137 -3.56 -14.25 -9.57
C SER A 137 -4.39 -14.91 -10.66
N LEU A 138 -4.66 -14.20 -11.77
CA LEU A 138 -5.39 -14.73 -12.91
C LEU A 138 -4.61 -15.86 -13.59
N ALA A 139 -3.31 -15.69 -13.80
CA ALA A 139 -2.47 -16.71 -14.42
C ALA A 139 -2.42 -18.01 -13.59
N PHE A 140 -2.23 -17.91 -12.27
CA PHE A 140 -2.23 -19.08 -11.39
C PHE A 140 -3.61 -19.73 -11.27
N PHE A 141 -4.68 -18.93 -11.25
CA PHE A 141 -6.04 -19.46 -11.27
C PHE A 141 -6.31 -20.27 -12.56
N LEU A 142 -5.97 -19.72 -13.73
CA LEU A 142 -6.15 -20.43 -15.01
C LEU A 142 -5.29 -21.70 -15.08
N THR A 143 -4.05 -21.64 -14.58
CA THR A 143 -3.16 -22.79 -14.52
C THR A 143 -3.74 -23.88 -13.60
N GLY A 144 -4.23 -23.51 -12.43
CA GLY A 144 -4.87 -24.42 -11.49
C GLY A 144 -6.15 -25.05 -12.05
N ALA A 145 -6.99 -24.26 -12.71
CA ALA A 145 -8.20 -24.74 -13.37
C ALA A 145 -7.87 -25.75 -14.47
N LEU A 146 -6.87 -25.47 -15.32
CA LEU A 146 -6.43 -26.37 -16.38
C LEU A 146 -5.85 -27.69 -15.81
N VAL A 147 -5.00 -27.60 -14.79
CA VAL A 147 -4.41 -28.79 -14.14
C VAL A 147 -5.51 -29.63 -13.47
N THR A 148 -6.47 -28.99 -12.81
CA THR A 148 -7.61 -29.67 -12.19
C THR A 148 -8.46 -30.37 -13.26
N TRP A 149 -8.78 -29.67 -14.36
CA TRP A 149 -9.51 -30.24 -15.48
C TRP A 149 -8.83 -31.48 -16.06
N ILE A 150 -7.52 -31.40 -16.32
CA ILE A 150 -6.73 -32.53 -16.84
C ILE A 150 -6.74 -33.69 -15.84
N THR A 151 -6.57 -33.40 -14.56
CA THR A 151 -6.50 -34.42 -13.51
C THR A 151 -7.83 -35.15 -13.33
N VAL A 152 -8.95 -34.41 -13.26
CA VAL A 152 -10.29 -35.00 -13.15
C VAL A 152 -10.63 -35.79 -14.42
N SER A 153 -10.29 -35.27 -15.60
CA SER A 153 -10.50 -35.98 -16.87
C SER A 153 -9.77 -37.33 -16.91
N ARG A 154 -8.48 -37.34 -16.52
CA ARG A 154 -7.67 -38.56 -16.42
C ARG A 154 -8.24 -39.54 -15.37
N MET A 155 -8.71 -39.03 -14.23
CA MET A 155 -9.33 -39.86 -13.20
C MET A 155 -10.61 -40.54 -13.69
N LEU A 156 -11.48 -39.80 -14.40
CA LEU A 156 -12.71 -40.33 -14.99
C LEU A 156 -12.41 -41.38 -16.07
N GLU A 157 -11.38 -41.16 -16.88
CA GLU A 157 -10.96 -42.11 -17.91
C GLU A 157 -10.44 -43.42 -17.31
N ASN A 158 -9.61 -43.34 -16.26
CA ASN A 158 -9.14 -44.50 -15.51
C ASN A 158 -10.29 -45.28 -14.84
N GLN A 159 -11.35 -44.59 -14.41
CA GLN A 159 -12.51 -45.19 -13.75
C GLN A 159 -13.69 -45.49 -14.70
N ARG A 160 -13.48 -45.37 -16.01
CA ARG A 160 -14.54 -45.50 -17.03
C ARG A 160 -15.30 -46.83 -16.95
N GLN A 161 -14.61 -47.93 -16.66
CA GLN A 161 -15.24 -49.25 -16.56
C GLN A 161 -16.18 -49.34 -15.35
N HIS A 162 -15.78 -48.80 -14.19
CA HIS A 162 -16.62 -48.70 -13.00
C HIS A 162 -17.83 -47.79 -13.21
N LEU A 163 -17.63 -46.66 -13.89
CA LEU A 163 -18.71 -45.74 -14.28
C LEU A 163 -19.72 -46.44 -15.21
N GLY A 164 -19.25 -47.29 -16.12
CA GLY A 164 -20.11 -48.12 -16.99
C GLY A 164 -20.99 -49.08 -16.21
N THR A 165 -20.43 -49.80 -15.22
CA THR A 165 -21.19 -50.74 -14.36
C THR A 165 -22.22 -50.02 -13.50
N LEU A 166 -21.87 -48.85 -12.93
CA LEU A 166 -22.82 -48.04 -12.16
C LEU A 166 -24.00 -47.57 -13.02
N ARG A 167 -23.76 -47.16 -14.28
CA ARG A 167 -24.85 -46.79 -15.18
C ARG A 167 -25.72 -47.98 -15.57
N SER A 168 -25.16 -49.20 -15.72
CA SER A 168 -25.99 -50.40 -15.98
C SER A 168 -26.82 -50.83 -14.78
N LEU A 169 -26.40 -50.49 -13.55
CA LEU A 169 -27.16 -50.71 -12.32
C LEU A 169 -28.29 -49.68 -12.10
N GLY A 170 -28.47 -48.73 -13.03
CA GLY A 170 -29.55 -47.75 -12.98
C GLY A 170 -29.20 -46.40 -12.35
N TYR A 171 -27.94 -46.17 -11.97
CA TYR A 171 -27.53 -44.85 -11.44
C TYR A 171 -27.61 -43.77 -12.51
N SER A 172 -28.18 -42.63 -12.14
CA SER A 172 -28.32 -41.49 -13.02
C SER A 172 -26.99 -40.77 -13.23
N LYS A 173 -26.84 -40.12 -14.39
CA LYS A 173 -25.64 -39.31 -14.71
C LYS A 173 -25.42 -38.20 -13.66
N LYS A 174 -26.50 -37.64 -13.10
CA LYS A 174 -26.46 -36.57 -12.11
C LYS A 174 -25.94 -37.03 -10.74
N GLU A 175 -26.34 -38.22 -10.28
CA GLU A 175 -25.84 -38.78 -9.01
C GLU A 175 -24.34 -39.06 -9.07
N ILE A 176 -23.87 -39.56 -10.22
CA ILE A 176 -22.45 -39.79 -10.45
C ILE A 176 -21.69 -38.45 -10.45
N THR A 177 -22.10 -37.47 -11.27
CA THR A 177 -21.44 -36.16 -11.32
C THR A 177 -21.46 -35.43 -9.96
N GLY A 178 -22.57 -35.50 -9.22
CA GLY A 178 -22.70 -34.86 -7.90
C GLY A 178 -21.72 -35.41 -6.86
N ARG A 179 -21.45 -36.72 -6.88
CA ARG A 179 -20.45 -37.35 -5.98
C ARG A 179 -19.03 -36.89 -6.28
N TYR A 180 -18.67 -36.76 -7.56
CA TYR A 180 -17.34 -36.25 -7.96
C TYR A 180 -17.20 -34.75 -7.67
N ALA A 181 -18.26 -33.96 -7.86
CA ALA A 181 -18.27 -32.54 -7.47
C ALA A 181 -18.07 -32.36 -5.96
N LEU A 182 -18.74 -33.15 -5.13
CA LEU A 182 -18.55 -33.12 -3.68
C LEU A 182 -17.11 -33.44 -3.27
N PHE A 183 -16.47 -34.39 -3.96
CA PHE A 183 -15.07 -34.73 -3.74
C PHE A 183 -14.13 -33.55 -4.09
N GLY A 184 -14.43 -32.83 -5.17
CA GLY A 184 -13.74 -31.58 -5.52
C GLY A 184 -13.83 -30.54 -4.42
N VAL A 185 -15.03 -30.26 -3.92
CA VAL A 185 -15.27 -29.29 -2.83
C VAL A 185 -14.52 -29.67 -1.55
N LEU A 186 -14.47 -30.96 -1.21
CA LEU A 186 -13.75 -31.45 -0.03
C LEU A 186 -12.22 -31.21 -0.11
N ILE A 187 -11.65 -31.21 -1.31
CA ILE A 187 -10.21 -30.95 -1.53
C ILE A 187 -9.92 -29.46 -1.59
N THR A 188 -10.84 -28.66 -2.15
CA THR A 188 -10.62 -27.23 -2.37
C THR A 188 -10.74 -26.42 -1.08
N LEU A 189 -11.65 -26.79 -0.17
CA LEU A 189 -11.81 -26.13 1.13
C LEU A 189 -10.51 -26.07 1.96
N PRO A 190 -9.83 -27.20 2.27
CA PRO A 190 -8.58 -27.16 3.03
C PRO A 190 -7.46 -26.46 2.24
N SER A 191 -7.41 -26.64 0.92
CA SER A 191 -6.43 -25.97 0.06
C SER A 191 -6.59 -24.45 0.08
N MET A 192 -7.83 -23.95 0.08
CA MET A 192 -8.15 -22.53 0.17
C MET A 192 -7.74 -21.94 1.52
N ILE A 193 -8.02 -22.65 2.61
CA ILE A 193 -7.64 -22.21 3.96
C ILE A 193 -6.11 -22.12 4.07
N LEU A 194 -5.40 -23.16 3.64
CA LEU A 194 -3.93 -23.19 3.66
C LEU A 194 -3.32 -22.11 2.76
N GLY A 195 -3.85 -21.95 1.54
CA GLY A 195 -3.41 -20.93 0.60
C GLY A 195 -3.60 -19.52 1.13
N TRP A 196 -4.75 -19.23 1.74
CA TRP A 196 -5.02 -17.95 2.40
C TRP A 196 -4.05 -17.69 3.55
N MET A 197 -3.84 -18.69 4.41
CA MET A 197 -2.93 -18.58 5.55
C MET A 197 -1.50 -18.28 5.08
N MET A 198 -0.98 -19.03 4.09
CA MET A 198 0.34 -18.77 3.53
C MET A 198 0.42 -17.40 2.85
N ALA A 199 -0.56 -17.02 2.04
CA ALA A 199 -0.56 -15.72 1.37
C ALA A 199 -0.55 -14.55 2.37
N ARG A 200 -1.31 -14.66 3.46
CA ARG A 200 -1.41 -13.63 4.49
C ARG A 200 -0.15 -13.50 5.35
N TYR A 201 0.42 -14.61 5.80
CA TYR A 201 1.54 -14.59 6.75
C TYR A 201 2.91 -14.53 6.07
N LEU A 202 3.06 -15.16 4.90
CA LEU A 202 4.35 -15.13 4.20
C LEU A 202 4.40 -13.97 3.21
N ILE A 203 3.49 -13.95 2.23
CA ILE A 203 3.61 -13.04 1.07
C ILE A 203 3.28 -11.61 1.47
N ALA A 204 2.14 -11.38 2.13
CA ALA A 204 1.72 -10.03 2.48
C ALA A 204 2.67 -9.38 3.50
N GLU A 205 3.14 -10.13 4.50
CA GLU A 205 4.10 -9.61 5.48
C GLU A 205 5.46 -9.31 4.84
N PHE A 206 5.94 -10.18 3.95
CA PHE A 206 7.20 -9.98 3.23
C PHE A 206 7.14 -8.72 2.34
N LEU A 207 6.08 -8.57 1.54
CA LEU A 207 5.89 -7.38 0.70
C LEU A 207 5.73 -6.11 1.54
N TYR A 208 5.02 -6.19 2.66
CA TYR A 208 4.83 -5.07 3.57
C TYR A 208 6.15 -4.64 4.22
N ARG A 209 6.99 -5.58 4.66
CA ARG A 209 8.33 -5.29 5.19
C ARG A 209 9.21 -4.59 4.16
N ILE A 210 9.16 -5.02 2.89
CA ILE A 210 9.88 -4.33 1.81
C ILE A 210 9.32 -2.91 1.63
N GLY A 211 8.00 -2.74 1.58
CA GLY A 211 7.36 -1.43 1.44
C GLY A 211 7.74 -0.45 2.55
N MET A 212 7.81 -0.92 3.80
CA MET A 212 8.22 -0.14 4.96
C MET A 212 9.67 0.36 4.90
N THR A 213 10.53 -0.23 4.06
CA THR A 213 11.88 0.31 3.84
C THR A 213 11.85 1.59 2.99
N TYR A 214 10.93 1.66 2.03
CA TYR A 214 10.85 2.76 1.07
C TYR A 214 9.85 3.85 1.46
N TYR A 215 8.77 3.49 2.17
CA TYR A 215 7.68 4.38 2.51
C TYR A 215 7.52 4.53 4.02
N THR A 216 7.28 5.74 4.51
CA THR A 216 7.05 6.01 5.94
C THR A 216 5.57 5.79 6.31
N ILE A 217 5.13 4.53 6.22
CA ILE A 217 3.75 4.12 6.54
C ILE A 217 3.70 3.57 7.98
N GLU A 218 2.55 3.68 8.65
CA GLU A 218 2.34 3.04 9.96
C GLU A 218 2.21 1.51 9.82
N ALA A 219 2.85 0.79 10.76
CA ALA A 219 2.96 -0.67 10.83
C ALA A 219 1.62 -1.46 10.85
N THR A 220 0.49 -0.76 11.00
CA THR A 220 -0.83 -1.32 11.35
C THR A 220 -1.81 -1.39 10.17
N GLY A 221 -1.38 -1.09 8.94
CA GLY A 221 -2.26 -0.99 7.77
C GLY A 221 -2.81 -2.30 7.18
N VAL A 222 -2.47 -3.48 7.73
CA VAL A 222 -2.94 -4.76 7.18
C VAL A 222 -4.31 -5.12 7.77
N ILE A 223 -5.37 -4.60 7.16
CA ILE A 223 -6.75 -4.96 7.52
C ILE A 223 -6.94 -6.47 7.27
N PRO A 224 -7.34 -7.26 8.27
CA PRO A 224 -7.34 -8.72 8.18
C PRO A 224 -8.44 -9.29 7.28
N PHE A 225 -9.50 -8.52 7.04
CA PHE A 225 -10.72 -9.05 6.44
C PHE A 225 -11.33 -8.08 5.43
N THR A 226 -11.23 -8.42 4.14
CA THR A 226 -11.92 -7.70 3.07
C THR A 226 -13.08 -8.57 2.56
N PRO A 227 -14.29 -8.00 2.36
CA PRO A 227 -15.48 -8.76 1.95
C PRO A 227 -15.32 -9.45 0.58
N HIS A 228 -14.38 -8.99 -0.25
CA HIS A 228 -14.05 -9.61 -1.54
C HIS A 228 -13.52 -11.06 -1.43
N PHE A 229 -13.05 -11.49 -0.25
CA PHE A 229 -12.58 -12.85 -0.01
C PHE A 229 -13.69 -13.91 -0.15
N PHE A 230 -14.89 -13.61 0.35
CA PHE A 230 -16.02 -14.55 0.22
C PHE A 230 -16.44 -14.72 -1.25
N LEU A 231 -16.34 -13.66 -2.05
CA LEU A 231 -16.67 -13.71 -3.47
C LEU A 231 -15.67 -14.55 -4.26
N SER A 232 -14.36 -14.40 -3.98
CA SER A 232 -13.33 -15.21 -4.64
C SER A 232 -13.39 -16.68 -4.22
N ALA A 233 -13.64 -16.96 -2.94
CA ALA A 233 -13.88 -18.32 -2.43
C ALA A 233 -15.06 -19.00 -3.13
N LEU A 234 -16.17 -18.27 -3.31
CA LEU A 234 -17.36 -18.77 -4.02
C LEU A 234 -17.08 -19.02 -5.51
N CYS A 235 -16.32 -18.14 -6.17
CA CYS A 235 -15.91 -18.35 -7.57
C CYS A 235 -15.02 -19.57 -7.76
N VAL A 236 -14.06 -19.81 -6.85
CA VAL A 236 -13.21 -21.00 -6.92
C VAL A 236 -14.03 -22.26 -6.72
N ALA A 237 -14.92 -22.28 -5.72
CA ALA A 237 -15.82 -23.41 -5.47
C ALA A 237 -16.81 -23.67 -6.62
N ALA A 238 -17.15 -22.66 -7.41
CA ALA A 238 -18.02 -22.82 -8.59
C ALA A 238 -17.29 -23.36 -9.83
N VAL A 239 -15.97 -23.19 -9.89
CA VAL A 239 -15.12 -23.60 -11.03
C VAL A 239 -14.58 -25.03 -10.85
N THR A 240 -14.43 -25.48 -9.61
CA THR A 240 -14.00 -26.83 -9.23
C THR A 240 -15.17 -27.78 -9.09
#